data_AF-X0RZ03-F1
#
_entry.id   AF-X0RZ03-F1
#
_cell.length_a   1.000
_cell.length_b   1.000
_cell.length_c   1.000
_cell.angle_alpha   90.00
_cell.angle_beta   90.00
_cell.angle_gamma   90.00
#
_symmetry.space_group_name_H-M   'P 1'
#
loop_
_entity.id
_entity.type
_entity.pdbx_description
1 polymer ?
#
loop_
_entity_poly.entity_id
_entity_poly.type
_entity_poly.pdbx_seq_one_letter_code
_entity_poly.pdbx_strand_id
1 'polypeptide(L)' 'PEQGIAYLDDGTMIVVENGHKYIGKKVNILVTSILQTPAGRMIFGRVKSVMDRKYNEFKNVVRLSSRK' A
#
# COMPACT_ATOMS: atom_id res chain seq x y z
N PRO A 1 -14.27 1.42 -12.12
CA PRO A 1 -13.83 1.50 -10.71
C PRO A 1 -13.34 0.12 -10.22
N GLU A 2 -12.02 -0.11 -10.17
CA GLU A 2 -11.41 -1.41 -9.83
C GLU A 2 -10.80 -1.47 -8.41
N GLN A 3 -11.29 -0.66 -7.47
CA GLN A 3 -10.74 -0.62 -6.10
C GLN A 3 -11.24 -1.78 -5.23
N GLY A 4 -10.41 -2.21 -4.29
CA GLY A 4 -10.80 -3.04 -3.15
C GLY A 4 -10.79 -2.21 -1.87
N ILE A 5 -11.71 -2.49 -0.96
CA ILE A 5 -11.79 -1.82 0.35
C ILE A 5 -11.67 -2.88 1.43
N ALA A 6 -10.85 -2.60 2.43
CA ALA A 6 -10.73 -3.38 3.64
C ALA A 6 -10.81 -2.46 4.86
N TYR A 7 -11.13 -3.03 6.01
CA TYR A 7 -11.17 -2.33 7.27
C TYR A 7 -10.27 -3.06 8.27
N LEU A 8 -9.57 -2.29 9.09
CA LEU A 8 -8.93 -2.79 10.29
C LEU A 8 -9.92 -2.78 11.45
N ASP A 9 -9.59 -3.52 12.51
CA ASP A 9 -10.42 -3.65 13.72
C ASP A 9 -10.63 -2.30 14.44
N ASP A 10 -9.72 -1.35 14.24
CA ASP A 10 -9.80 0.00 14.80
C ASP A 10 -10.66 0.97 13.96
N GLY A 11 -11.27 0.49 12.87
CA GLY A 11 -12.08 1.29 11.95
C GLY A 11 -11.29 1.99 10.86
N THR A 12 -9.96 1.84 10.79
CA THR A 12 -9.15 2.38 9.69
C THR A 12 -9.58 1.78 8.36
N MET A 13 -9.91 2.64 7.40
CA MET A 13 -10.28 2.22 6.05
C MET A 13 -9.04 2.08 5.17
N ILE A 14 -8.87 0.91 4.55
CA ILE A 14 -7.79 0.62 3.60
C ILE A 14 -8.37 0.57 2.19
N VAL A 15 -7.89 1.44 1.31
CA VAL A 15 -8.26 1.50 -0.10
C VAL A 15 -7.12 0.94 -0.94
N VAL A 16 -7.40 -0.15 -1.66
CA VAL A 16 -6.42 -0.87 -2.49
C VAL A 16 -6.72 -0.66 -3.97
N GLU A 17 -5.78 -0.04 -4.67
CA GLU A 17 -5.83 0.11 -6.12
C GLU A 17 -5.77 -1.25 -6.83
N ASN A 18 -6.62 -1.43 -7.85
CA ASN A 18 -6.80 -2.70 -8.58
C ASN A 18 -7.14 -3.89 -7.65
N GLY A 19 -7.72 -3.59 -6.48
CA GLY A 19 -8.03 -4.56 -5.43
C GLY A 19 -9.25 -5.43 -5.71
N HIS A 20 -10.11 -5.05 -6.68
CA HIS A 20 -11.38 -5.75 -6.94
C HIS A 20 -11.20 -7.26 -7.21
N LYS A 21 -10.15 -7.64 -7.95
CA LYS A 21 -9.84 -9.05 -8.32
C LYS A 21 -9.38 -9.91 -7.12
N TYR A 22 -9.14 -9.28 -5.98
CA TYR A 22 -8.59 -9.89 -4.78
C TYR A 22 -9.57 -9.88 -3.59
N ILE A 23 -10.83 -9.48 -3.82
CA ILE A 23 -11.88 -9.57 -2.80
C ILE A 23 -12.01 -11.02 -2.31
N GLY A 24 -12.10 -11.19 -0.98
CA GLY A 24 -12.16 -12.49 -0.32
C GLY A 24 -10.82 -13.25 -0.24
N LYS A 25 -9.73 -12.69 -0.77
CA LYS A 25 -8.38 -13.29 -0.72
C LYS A 25 -7.50 -12.52 0.25
N LYS A 26 -6.65 -13.24 0.98
CA LYS A 26 -5.55 -12.62 1.74
C LYS A 26 -4.44 -12.25 0.76
N VAL A 27 -4.15 -10.95 0.64
CA VAL A 27 -3.10 -10.42 -0.23
C VAL A 27 -2.21 -9.44 0.51
N ASN A 28 -0.93 -9.44 0.15
CA ASN A 28 -0.01 -8.41 0.64
C ASN A 28 -0.16 -7.16 -0.20
N ILE A 29 -0.22 -6.01 0.46
CA ILE A 29 -0.25 -4.70 -0.19
C ILE A 29 1.01 -3.90 0.15
N LEU A 30 1.31 -2.94 -0.71
CA LEU A 30 2.26 -1.87 -0.42
C LEU A 30 1.48 -0.60 -0.13
N VAL A 31 1.71 -0.02 1.04
CA VAL A 31 1.14 1.26 1.42
C VAL A 31 1.82 2.36 0.61
N THR A 32 1.02 3.15 -0.09
CA THR A 32 1.48 4.27 -0.92
C THR A 32 1.30 5.60 -0.22
N SER A 33 0.22 5.76 0.56
CA SER A 33 -0.01 6.95 1.37
C SER A 33 -0.94 6.67 2.55
N ILE A 34 -0.89 7.54 3.55
CA ILE A 34 -1.80 7.53 4.69
C ILE A 34 -2.43 8.92 4.76
N LEU A 35 -3.76 8.95 4.82
CA LEU A 35 -4.54 10.15 5.05
C LEU A 35 -5.11 10.08 6.46
N GLN A 36 -4.67 10.98 7.33
CA GLN A 36 -5.22 11.14 8.66
C GLN A 36 -6.19 12.32 8.66
N THR A 37 -7.39 12.13 9.19
CA THR A 37 -8.34 13.20 9.49
C THR A 37 -8.75 13.12 10.97
N PRO A 38 -9.41 14.17 11.52
CA PRO A 38 -9.99 14.08 12.86
C PRO A 38 -11.05 12.98 13.01
N ALA A 39 -11.72 12.63 11.91
CA ALA A 39 -12.74 11.59 11.88
C ALA A 39 -12.17 10.17 11.77
N GLY A 40 -10.88 10.02 11.44
CA GLY A 40 -10.25 8.70 11.38
C GLY A 40 -9.00 8.65 10.49
N ARG A 41 -8.59 7.42 10.18
CA ARG A 41 -7.43 7.13 9.33
C ARG A 41 -7.87 6.39 8.07
N MET A 42 -7.32 6.81 6.95
CA MET A 42 -7.41 6.10 5.67
C MET A 42 -6.00 5.71 5.22
N ILE A 43 -5.84 4.49 4.75
CA ILE A 43 -4.59 3.98 4.19
C ILE A 43 -4.84 3.66 2.72
N PHE A 44 -3.97 4.15 1.85
CA PHE A 44 -4.00 3.83 0.44
C PHE A 44 -2.84 2.90 0.10
N GLY A 45 -3.09 1.95 -0.79
CA GLY A 45 -2.06 1.05 -1.26
C GLY A 45 -2.40 0.38 -2.57
N ARG A 46 -1.47 -0.46 -3.03
CA ARG A 46 -1.63 -1.32 -4.20
C ARG A 46 -1.15 -2.73 -3.89
N VAL A 47 -1.67 -3.72 -4.62
CA VAL A 47 -1.25 -5.12 -4.44
C VAL A 47 0.24 -5.26 -4.70
N LYS A 48 0.94 -5.93 -3.77
CA LYS A 48 2.39 -6.15 -3.86
C LYS A 48 2.68 -7.12 -5.00
N SER A 49 3.33 -6.62 -6.05
CA SER A 49 3.83 -7.42 -7.15
C SER A 49 5.21 -8.01 -6.82
N VAL A 50 5.58 -9.09 -7.52
CA VAL A 50 6.92 -9.69 -7.47
C VAL A 50 8.00 -8.63 -7.79
N MET A 51 7.70 -7.70 -8.71
CA MET A 51 8.63 -6.64 -9.12
C MET A 51 8.91 -5.63 -8.01
N ASP A 52 7.96 -5.40 -7.10
CA ASP A 52 8.16 -4.44 -6.02
C ASP A 52 9.20 -4.93 -4.99
N ARG A 53 9.36 -6.26 -4.85
CA ARG A 53 10.41 -6.83 -4.00
C ARG A 53 11.80 -6.54 -4.56
N LYS A 54 12.02 -6.79 -5.85
CA LYS A 54 13.27 -6.47 -6.54
C LYS A 54 13.58 -4.98 -6.50
N TYR A 55 12.60 -4.13 -6.81
CA TYR A 55 12.80 -2.67 -6.80
C TYR A 55 13.28 -2.16 -5.43
N ASN A 56 12.67 -2.62 -4.33
CA ASN A 56 13.09 -2.25 -2.99
C ASN A 56 14.47 -2.83 -2.63
N GLU A 57 14.79 -4.04 -3.07
CA GLU A 57 16.11 -4.63 -2.91
C GLU A 57 17.20 -3.79 -3.60
N PHE A 58 16.98 -3.40 -4.87
CA PHE A 58 17.89 -2.49 -5.59
C PHE A 58 18.03 -1.13 -4.90
N LYS A 59 16.94 -0.55 -4.37
CA LYS A 59 16.99 0.70 -3.60
C LYS A 59 17.79 0.58 -2.30
N ASN A 60 17.72 -0.55 -1.61
CA ASN A 60 18.45 -0.77 -0.36
C ASN A 60 19.94 -1.03 -0.58
N VAL A 61 20.32 -1.54 -1.75
CA VAL A 61 21.72 -1.73 -2.14
C VAL A 61 22.38 -0.40 -2.55
N VAL A 62 21.61 0.54 -3.09
CA VAL A 62 22.11 1.87 -3.49
C VAL A 62 21.80 2.91 -2.41
N ARG A 63 22.74 3.13 -1.49
CA ARG A 63 22.70 4.29 -0.57
C ARG A 63 23.00 5.58 -1.35
N LEU A 64 21.97 6.18 -1.96
CA LEU A 64 22.09 7.51 -2.55
C LEU A 64 22.32 8.53 -1.43
N SER A 65 23.54 9.08 -1.33
CA SER A 65 23.74 10.31 -0.56
C SER A 65 23.16 11.46 -1.37
N SER A 66 22.18 12.19 -0.82
CA SER A 66 21.84 13.51 -1.33
C SER A 66 23.07 14.41 -1.10
N ARG A 67 23.89 14.62 -2.12
CA ARG A 67 24.80 15.76 -2.17
C ARG A 67 24.06 16.88 -2.88
N LYS A 68 24.16 18.08 -2.28
CA LYS A 68 23.86 19.37 -2.92
C LYS A 68 24.64 19.51 -4.22
#